data_AF-A0A925LWF2-F1
#
_entry.id   AF-A0A925LWF2-F1
#
_cell.length_a   1.000
_cell.length_b   1.000
_cell.length_c   1.000
_cell.angle_alpha   90.00
_cell.angle_beta   90.00
_cell.angle_gamma   90.00
#
_symmetry.space_group_name_H-M   'P 1'
#
loop_
_entity.id
_entity.type
_entity.pdbx_description
1 polymer ?
#
loop_
_entity_poly.entity_id
_entity_poly.type
_entity_poly.pdbx_seq_one_letter_code
_entity_poly.pdbx_strand_id
1 'polypeptide(L)'
;VDRTAELTKKCNGRLDEEFPVASVAAVMLLGSEPETRLIVATSTNISSARDDPRFSKLITDGVHAKTLCAIVEAWIERKGIAAYRPLLFAMKHGLKAGRTIALGIIESKSNRPDMILSLLCLGKLKSTEDLPLIESLLENETILWPQSGQVVKQQVPGGPPIAIEYQVRTRDVALVVAAYLRDIEPSDIGFEARTYDDTLFVFDSMGFSTDEARSEALAAYRRLAGK
;
A
#
# COMPACT_ATOMS: atom_id res chain seq x y z
N VAL A 1 25.54 7.21 -6.23
CA VAL A 1 24.48 6.37 -6.83
C VAL A 1 24.98 4.95 -7.06
N ASP A 2 26.23 4.79 -7.50
CA ASP A 2 26.81 3.50 -7.87
C ASP A 2 26.82 2.45 -6.73
N ARG A 3 27.20 2.82 -5.50
CA ARG A 3 27.26 1.85 -4.37
C ARG A 3 25.89 1.28 -3.96
N THR A 4 24.83 2.08 -3.96
CA THR A 4 23.49 1.56 -3.64
C THR A 4 22.89 0.77 -4.80
N ALA A 5 23.25 1.08 -6.05
CA ALA A 5 22.91 0.27 -7.20
C ALA A 5 23.63 -1.10 -7.18
N GLU A 6 24.90 -1.14 -6.79
CA GLU A 6 25.63 -2.40 -6.56
C GLU A 6 25.03 -3.24 -5.43
N LEU A 7 24.57 -2.60 -4.35
CA LEU A 7 23.84 -3.28 -3.29
C LEU A 7 22.55 -3.92 -3.84
N THR A 8 21.77 -3.19 -4.64
CA THR A 8 20.56 -3.72 -5.27
C THR A 8 20.85 -4.94 -6.15
N LYS A 9 21.98 -4.97 -6.89
CA LYS A 9 22.38 -6.14 -7.69
C LYS A 9 22.61 -7.40 -6.85
N LYS A 10 22.99 -7.26 -5.58
CA LYS A 10 23.16 -8.37 -4.63
C LYS A 10 21.83 -8.82 -3.99
N CYS A 11 20.78 -7.99 -4.06
CA CYS A 11 19.41 -8.32 -3.67
C CYS A 11 18.65 -8.98 -4.84
N ASN A 12 19.20 -10.04 -5.40
CA ASN A 12 18.73 -10.67 -6.64
C ASN A 12 17.86 -11.94 -6.41
N GLY A 13 17.55 -12.28 -5.15
CA GLY A 13 16.79 -13.48 -4.79
C GLY A 13 17.49 -14.82 -5.06
N ARG A 14 18.76 -14.83 -5.50
CA ARG A 14 19.51 -16.05 -5.79
C ARG A 14 19.90 -16.75 -4.49
N LEU A 15 19.43 -17.99 -4.30
CA LEU A 15 19.63 -18.75 -3.06
C LEU A 15 21.08 -19.22 -2.86
N ASP A 16 21.87 -19.28 -3.93
CA ASP A 16 23.28 -19.67 -3.95
C ASP A 16 24.24 -18.54 -3.54
N GLU A 17 23.75 -17.29 -3.46
CA GLU A 17 24.53 -16.14 -3.02
C GLU A 17 24.12 -15.75 -1.58
N GLU A 18 25.08 -15.30 -0.77
CA GLU A 18 24.80 -14.77 0.57
C GLU A 18 24.07 -13.43 0.47
N PHE A 19 22.98 -13.27 1.22
CA PHE A 19 22.26 -12.00 1.28
C PHE A 19 23.08 -10.98 2.08
N PRO A 20 23.34 -9.76 1.55
CA PRO A 20 24.24 -8.78 2.18
C PRO A 20 23.56 -8.02 3.34
N VAL A 21 23.08 -8.74 4.36
CA VAL A 21 22.25 -8.19 5.46
C VAL A 21 22.94 -7.05 6.20
N ALA A 22 24.23 -7.17 6.51
CA ALA A 22 24.97 -6.14 7.22
C ALA A 22 25.06 -4.84 6.41
N SER A 23 25.27 -4.93 5.09
CA SER A 23 25.31 -3.77 4.21
C SER A 23 23.93 -3.12 4.05
N VAL A 24 22.87 -3.93 3.91
CA VAL A 24 21.48 -3.43 3.85
C VAL A 24 21.13 -2.70 5.14
N ALA A 25 21.36 -3.32 6.30
CA ALA A 25 21.07 -2.74 7.60
C ALA A 25 21.86 -1.45 7.84
N ALA A 26 23.17 -1.43 7.53
CA ALA A 26 24.00 -0.25 7.70
C ALA A 26 23.52 0.93 6.82
N VAL A 27 23.18 0.67 5.56
CA VAL A 27 22.72 1.72 4.64
C VAL A 27 21.32 2.21 5.03
N MET A 28 20.41 1.33 5.49
CA MET A 28 19.11 1.75 6.02
C MET A 28 19.28 2.60 7.27
N LEU A 29 20.14 2.20 8.22
CA LEU A 29 20.41 2.94 9.44
C LEU A 29 20.94 4.35 9.14
N LEU A 30 22.03 4.44 8.37
CA LEU A 30 22.61 5.74 7.96
C LEU A 30 21.63 6.58 7.14
N GLY A 31 20.84 5.90 6.30
CA GLY A 31 19.82 6.52 5.49
C GLY A 31 18.63 7.04 6.30
N SER A 32 18.40 6.56 7.51
CA SER A 32 17.26 6.96 8.35
C SER A 32 17.50 8.30 9.06
N GLU A 33 18.77 8.70 9.21
CA GLU A 33 19.15 9.97 9.86
C GLU A 33 18.59 11.20 9.14
N PRO A 34 17.80 12.09 9.78
CA PRO A 34 17.10 13.19 9.12
C PRO A 34 17.99 14.07 8.22
N GLU A 35 19.22 14.33 8.68
CA GLU A 35 20.22 15.15 7.99
C GLU A 35 20.81 14.51 6.73
N THR A 36 20.63 13.20 6.54
CA THR A 36 21.14 12.49 5.36
C THR A 36 20.31 12.85 4.13
N ARG A 37 20.83 13.69 3.24
CA ARG A 37 20.16 13.98 1.97
C ARG A 37 20.13 12.75 1.06
N LEU A 38 18.93 12.28 0.72
CA LEU A 38 18.72 11.17 -0.21
C LEU A 38 17.99 11.64 -1.47
N ILE A 39 18.53 11.29 -2.62
CA ILE A 39 17.79 11.38 -3.88
C ILE A 39 16.85 10.18 -4.03
N VAL A 40 15.78 10.35 -4.81
CA VAL A 40 14.74 9.32 -5.02
C VAL A 40 15.32 7.99 -5.50
N ALA A 41 16.31 8.01 -6.39
CA ALA A 41 16.95 6.79 -6.87
C ALA A 41 17.64 6.01 -5.74
N THR A 42 18.31 6.71 -4.83
CA THR A 42 19.00 6.09 -3.69
C THR A 42 18.00 5.47 -2.73
N SER A 43 16.92 6.17 -2.38
CA SER A 43 15.88 5.61 -1.49
C SER A 43 15.18 4.40 -2.13
N THR A 44 14.95 4.46 -3.45
CA THR A 44 14.39 3.34 -4.23
C THR A 44 15.30 2.11 -4.18
N ASN A 45 16.61 2.27 -4.35
CA ASN A 45 17.60 1.18 -4.32
C ASN A 45 17.74 0.55 -2.93
N ILE A 46 17.79 1.38 -1.88
CA ILE A 46 17.82 0.89 -0.49
C ILE A 46 16.56 0.07 -0.20
N SER A 47 15.43 0.52 -0.72
CA SER A 47 14.15 -0.15 -0.57
C SER A 47 14.06 -1.50 -1.28
N SER A 48 14.88 -1.77 -2.31
CA SER A 48 14.81 -3.00 -3.10
C SER A 48 15.16 -4.26 -2.31
N ALA A 49 15.93 -4.14 -1.22
CA ALA A 49 16.22 -5.27 -0.35
C ALA A 49 14.95 -5.95 0.22
N ARG A 50 13.86 -5.18 0.32
CA ARG A 50 12.55 -5.64 0.82
C ARG A 50 11.80 -6.55 -0.13
N ASP A 51 12.16 -6.51 -1.41
CA ASP A 51 11.58 -7.39 -2.44
C ASP A 51 12.24 -8.79 -2.39
N ASP A 52 13.38 -8.94 -1.70
CA ASP A 52 14.10 -10.20 -1.58
C ASP A 52 13.50 -11.10 -0.46
N PRO A 53 13.07 -12.34 -0.77
CA PRO A 53 12.51 -13.26 0.24
C PRO A 53 13.48 -13.56 1.39
N ARG A 54 14.79 -13.54 1.15
CA ARG A 54 15.81 -13.78 2.18
C ARG A 54 15.78 -12.69 3.24
N PHE A 55 15.55 -11.44 2.86
CA PHE A 55 15.41 -10.34 3.81
C PHE A 55 14.15 -10.47 4.67
N SER A 56 13.03 -10.88 4.05
CA SER A 56 11.79 -11.17 4.78
C SER A 56 12.04 -12.23 5.87
N LYS A 57 12.71 -13.34 5.53
CA LYS A 57 13.07 -14.40 6.48
C LYS A 57 13.98 -13.92 7.62
N LEU A 58 14.91 -13.01 7.33
CA LEU A 58 15.81 -12.45 8.35
C LEU A 58 15.07 -11.55 9.36
N ILE A 59 14.01 -10.87 8.93
CA ILE A 59 13.20 -10.01 9.80
C ILE A 59 12.17 -10.81 10.60
N THR A 60 11.66 -11.94 10.07
CA THR A 60 10.71 -12.79 10.79
C THR A 60 11.41 -13.78 11.74
N ASP A 61 12.43 -14.48 11.25
CA ASP A 61 12.99 -15.68 11.90
C ASP A 61 14.49 -15.56 12.21
N GLY A 62 15.12 -14.44 11.87
CA GLY A 62 16.56 -14.23 12.05
C GLY A 62 16.96 -14.03 13.52
N VAL A 63 18.21 -14.40 13.85
CA VAL A 63 18.79 -14.18 15.20
C VAL A 63 18.75 -12.71 15.63
N HIS A 64 18.85 -11.79 14.67
CA HIS A 64 18.78 -10.34 14.89
C HIS A 64 17.47 -9.70 14.40
N ALA A 65 16.39 -10.50 14.25
CA ALA A 65 15.09 -10.06 13.73
C ALA A 65 14.60 -8.76 14.37
N LYS A 66 14.61 -8.67 15.70
CA LYS A 66 14.16 -7.46 16.43
C LYS A 66 14.96 -6.20 16.05
N THR A 67 16.29 -6.32 15.98
CA THR A 67 17.17 -5.20 15.62
C THR A 67 16.98 -4.79 14.16
N LEU A 68 16.89 -5.77 13.25
CA LEU A 68 16.63 -5.50 11.83
C LEU A 68 15.26 -4.87 11.62
N CYS A 69 14.24 -5.32 12.34
CA CYS A 69 12.91 -4.74 12.33
C CYS A 69 12.94 -3.27 12.76
N ALA A 70 13.60 -2.93 13.87
CA ALA A 70 13.73 -1.55 14.32
C ALA A 70 14.45 -0.64 13.30
N ILE A 71 15.51 -1.14 12.64
CA ILE A 71 16.20 -0.41 11.58
C ILE A 71 15.27 -0.17 10.38
N VAL A 72 14.48 -1.18 10.00
CA VAL A 72 13.51 -1.05 8.90
C VAL A 72 12.38 -0.09 9.25
N GLU A 73 11.85 -0.14 10.47
CA GLU A 73 10.82 0.81 10.91
C GLU A 73 11.35 2.24 10.88
N ALA A 74 12.56 2.50 11.41
CA ALA A 74 13.20 3.81 11.33
C ALA A 74 13.39 4.29 9.87
N TRP A 75 13.75 3.37 8.97
CA TRP A 75 13.87 3.67 7.54
C TRP A 75 12.53 4.00 6.89
N ILE A 76 11.46 3.30 7.26
CA ILE A 76 10.10 3.53 6.78
C ILE A 76 9.62 4.92 7.26
N GLU A 77 9.82 5.27 8.52
CA GLU A 77 9.36 6.56 9.08
C GLU A 77 10.05 7.79 8.48
N ARG A 78 11.13 7.60 7.72
CA ARG A 78 11.84 8.68 7.05
C ARG A 78 10.94 9.44 6.07
N LYS A 79 10.89 10.76 6.22
CA LYS A 79 10.24 11.67 5.25
C LYS A 79 10.99 11.72 3.91
N GLY A 80 10.23 11.84 2.82
CA GLY A 80 10.78 12.05 1.46
C GLY A 80 11.33 10.80 0.78
N ILE A 81 11.00 9.60 1.26
CA ILE A 81 11.29 8.35 0.56
C ILE A 81 10.14 7.97 -0.38
N ALA A 82 10.42 7.14 -1.38
CA ALA A 82 9.38 6.55 -2.22
C ALA A 82 8.55 5.55 -1.39
N ALA A 83 7.26 5.83 -1.20
CA ALA A 83 6.40 5.13 -0.23
C ALA A 83 5.95 3.73 -0.64
N TYR A 84 5.92 3.41 -1.94
CA TYR A 84 5.34 2.16 -2.46
C TYR A 84 5.90 0.89 -1.81
N ARG A 85 7.22 0.67 -1.90
CA ARG A 85 7.90 -0.50 -1.28
C ARG A 85 7.83 -0.50 0.25
N PRO A 86 8.07 0.63 0.96
CA PRO A 86 7.80 0.73 2.39
C PRO A 86 6.42 0.24 2.81
N LEU A 87 5.36 0.70 2.15
CA LEU A 87 3.97 0.35 2.49
C LEU A 87 3.70 -1.14 2.28
N LEU A 88 4.10 -1.70 1.13
CA LEU A 88 3.95 -3.14 0.87
C LEU A 88 4.67 -3.98 1.93
N PHE A 89 5.90 -3.62 2.28
CA PHE A 89 6.66 -4.35 3.28
C PHE A 89 6.04 -4.22 4.67
N ALA A 90 5.56 -3.04 5.04
CA ALA A 90 4.89 -2.82 6.31
C ALA A 90 3.59 -3.64 6.43
N MET A 91 2.78 -3.69 5.36
CA MET A 91 1.57 -4.52 5.32
C MET A 91 1.88 -6.01 5.44
N LYS A 92 2.90 -6.49 4.70
CA LYS A 92 3.31 -7.90 4.72
C LYS A 92 3.77 -8.36 6.10
N HIS A 93 4.47 -7.50 6.83
CA HIS A 93 5.11 -7.83 8.11
C HIS A 93 4.42 -7.23 9.34
N GLY A 94 3.29 -6.54 9.17
CA GLY A 94 2.55 -5.90 10.26
C GLY A 94 3.34 -4.80 10.99
N LEU A 95 4.18 -4.04 10.26
CA LEU A 95 5.02 -3.01 10.86
C LEU A 95 4.23 -1.73 11.15
N LYS A 96 4.35 -1.20 12.37
CA LYS A 96 3.60 -0.01 12.81
C LYS A 96 4.02 1.24 12.05
N ALA A 97 5.29 1.31 11.65
CA ALA A 97 5.82 2.38 10.82
C ALA A 97 5.04 2.58 9.50
N GLY A 98 4.35 1.54 8.99
CA GLY A 98 3.47 1.65 7.82
C GLY A 98 2.32 2.65 8.03
N ARG A 99 1.73 2.68 9.23
CA ARG A 99 0.69 3.64 9.59
C ARG A 99 1.19 5.09 9.48
N THR A 100 2.39 5.36 9.99
CA THR A 100 2.99 6.71 9.96
C THR A 100 3.11 7.26 8.54
N ILE A 101 3.61 6.46 7.59
CA ILE A 101 3.67 6.88 6.18
C ILE A 101 2.26 7.03 5.60
N ALA A 102 1.38 6.06 5.83
CA ALA A 102 0.03 6.05 5.28
C ALA A 102 -0.75 7.32 5.67
N LEU A 103 -0.69 7.70 6.95
CA LEU A 103 -1.28 8.94 7.44
C LEU A 103 -0.71 10.16 6.75
N GLY A 104 0.62 10.26 6.61
CA GLY A 104 1.24 11.39 5.92
C GLY A 104 0.79 11.54 4.47
N ILE A 105 0.56 10.43 3.76
CA ILE A 105 0.03 10.45 2.38
C ILE A 105 -1.44 10.87 2.35
N ILE A 106 -2.26 10.33 3.25
CA ILE A 106 -3.69 10.65 3.35
C ILE A 106 -3.89 12.13 3.71
N GLU A 107 -3.17 12.63 4.72
CA GLU A 107 -3.21 14.03 5.17
C GLU A 107 -2.75 15.00 4.07
N SER A 108 -1.76 14.59 3.27
CA SER A 108 -1.30 15.37 2.10
C SER A 108 -2.29 15.39 0.94
N LYS A 109 -3.37 14.60 1.02
CA LYS A 109 -4.40 14.45 -0.03
C LYS A 109 -3.81 14.05 -1.38
N SER A 110 -2.91 13.06 -1.38
CA SER A 110 -2.32 12.53 -2.61
C SER A 110 -3.39 12.13 -3.63
N ASN A 111 -3.17 12.51 -4.89
CA ASN A 111 -3.99 12.10 -6.04
C ASN A 111 -3.36 10.96 -6.84
N ARG A 112 -2.38 10.28 -6.27
CA ARG A 112 -1.60 9.21 -6.91
C ARG A 112 -2.04 7.84 -6.37
N PRO A 113 -1.67 6.74 -7.06
CA PRO A 113 -1.98 5.38 -6.59
C PRO A 113 -1.43 5.00 -5.21
N ASP A 114 -0.50 5.78 -4.65
CA ASP A 114 -0.02 5.61 -3.28
C ASP A 114 -1.11 5.87 -2.22
N MET A 115 -2.16 6.63 -2.56
CA MET A 115 -3.36 6.77 -1.74
C MET A 115 -4.07 5.42 -1.52
N ILE A 116 -4.17 4.58 -2.57
CA ILE A 116 -4.78 3.24 -2.46
C ILE A 116 -4.02 2.41 -1.43
N LEU A 117 -2.70 2.32 -1.58
CA LEU A 117 -1.84 1.56 -0.68
C LEU A 117 -1.87 2.10 0.75
N SER A 118 -1.99 3.41 0.93
CA SER A 118 -2.06 4.03 2.25
C SER A 118 -3.34 3.63 2.98
N LEU A 119 -4.50 3.71 2.31
CA LEU A 119 -5.77 3.28 2.88
C LEU A 119 -5.78 1.78 3.18
N LEU A 120 -5.30 0.96 2.24
CA LEU A 120 -5.18 -0.48 2.45
C LEU A 120 -4.22 -0.83 3.60
N CYS A 121 -3.15 -0.05 3.78
CA CYS A 121 -2.22 -0.23 4.90
C CYS A 121 -2.92 -0.01 6.24
N LEU A 122 -3.74 1.04 6.37
CA LEU A 122 -4.53 1.27 7.59
C LEU A 122 -5.52 0.12 7.85
N GLY A 123 -6.19 -0.37 6.80
CA GLY A 123 -7.07 -1.54 6.88
C GLY A 123 -6.34 -2.81 7.32
N LYS A 124 -5.21 -3.13 6.68
CA LYS A 124 -4.40 -4.33 6.95
C LYS A 124 -3.80 -4.31 8.36
N LEU A 125 -3.40 -3.14 8.85
CA LEU A 125 -2.92 -2.95 10.23
C LEU A 125 -4.05 -2.85 11.26
N LYS A 126 -5.31 -2.99 10.85
CA LYS A 126 -6.51 -2.92 11.72
C LYS A 126 -6.56 -1.62 12.53
N SER A 127 -6.22 -0.50 11.90
CA SER A 127 -6.14 0.81 12.56
C SER A 127 -7.52 1.45 12.74
N THR A 128 -8.30 0.97 13.70
CA THR A 128 -9.65 1.48 14.00
C THR A 128 -9.64 2.91 14.53
N GLU A 129 -8.54 3.35 15.14
CA GLU A 129 -8.34 4.73 15.62
C GLU A 129 -8.32 5.76 14.48
N ASP A 130 -7.95 5.35 13.27
CA ASP A 130 -7.91 6.23 12.08
C ASP A 130 -9.23 6.25 11.30
N LEU A 131 -10.24 5.50 11.76
CA LEU A 131 -11.52 5.40 11.09
C LEU A 131 -12.18 6.76 10.80
N PRO A 132 -12.17 7.76 11.72
CA PRO A 132 -12.71 9.09 11.42
C PRO A 132 -12.01 9.78 10.26
N LEU A 133 -10.68 9.62 10.13
CA LEU A 133 -9.92 10.17 9.01
C LEU A 133 -10.31 9.46 7.71
N ILE A 134 -10.42 8.14 7.73
CA ILE A 134 -10.83 7.34 6.56
C ILE A 134 -12.25 7.74 6.12
N GLU A 135 -13.19 7.84 7.06
CA GLU A 135 -14.58 8.23 6.79
C GLU A 135 -14.69 9.67 6.24
N SER A 136 -13.76 10.56 6.60
CA SER A 136 -13.72 11.92 6.02
C SER A 136 -13.44 11.95 4.51
N LEU A 137 -12.92 10.84 3.95
CA LEU A 137 -12.61 10.71 2.53
C LEU A 137 -13.76 10.13 1.70
N LEU A 138 -14.91 9.78 2.30
CA LEU A 138 -16.05 9.19 1.60
C LEU A 138 -16.70 10.11 0.56
N GLU A 139 -16.40 11.40 0.61
CA GLU A 139 -16.84 12.39 -0.39
C GLU A 139 -15.72 12.76 -1.39
N ASN A 140 -14.55 12.10 -1.32
CA ASN A 140 -13.42 12.40 -2.20
C ASN A 140 -13.50 11.64 -3.53
N GLU A 141 -13.79 12.37 -4.61
CA GLU A 141 -14.00 11.80 -5.94
C GLU A 141 -12.74 11.65 -6.80
N THR A 142 -11.55 11.84 -6.22
CA THR A 142 -10.29 11.72 -6.98
C THR A 142 -10.15 10.33 -7.59
N ILE A 143 -9.98 10.25 -8.91
CA ILE A 143 -9.76 9.00 -9.64
C ILE A 143 -8.33 8.52 -9.38
N LEU A 144 -8.19 7.31 -8.84
CA LEU A 144 -6.90 6.67 -8.54
C LEU A 144 -6.57 5.55 -9.55
N TRP A 145 -7.58 4.97 -10.17
CA TRP A 145 -7.45 3.97 -11.24
C TRP A 145 -8.65 4.07 -12.20
N PRO A 146 -8.49 3.88 -13.52
CA PRO A 146 -7.24 3.57 -14.24
C PRO A 146 -6.26 4.75 -14.27
N GLN A 147 -4.98 4.50 -14.58
CA GLN A 147 -4.04 5.61 -14.74
C GLN A 147 -4.46 6.49 -15.93
N SER A 148 -4.14 7.79 -15.88
CA SER A 148 -4.49 8.72 -16.96
C SER A 148 -4.05 8.19 -18.33
N GLY A 149 -4.99 8.15 -19.28
CA GLY A 149 -4.77 7.61 -20.64
C GLY A 149 -4.94 6.08 -20.77
N GLN A 150 -5.20 5.36 -19.70
CA GLN A 150 -5.54 3.93 -19.77
C GLN A 150 -7.06 3.74 -19.95
N VAL A 151 -7.42 2.88 -20.89
CA VAL A 151 -8.80 2.43 -21.11
C VAL A 151 -8.92 1.01 -20.59
N VAL A 152 -9.80 0.82 -19.60
CA VAL A 152 -10.13 -0.51 -19.09
C VAL A 152 -11.04 -1.18 -20.11
N LYS A 153 -10.71 -2.42 -20.49
CA LYS A 153 -11.52 -3.20 -21.43
C LYS A 153 -12.03 -4.46 -20.75
N GLN A 154 -13.32 -4.71 -20.87
CA GLN A 154 -13.93 -5.96 -20.43
C GLN A 154 -14.00 -6.93 -21.61
N GLN A 155 -13.57 -8.17 -21.39
CA GLN A 155 -13.74 -9.24 -22.36
C GLN A 155 -15.22 -9.64 -22.40
N VAL A 156 -15.80 -9.63 -23.60
CA VAL A 156 -17.15 -10.14 -23.84
C VAL A 156 -17.05 -11.55 -24.46
N PRO A 157 -17.80 -12.55 -23.96
CA PRO A 157 -17.82 -13.88 -24.57
C PRO A 157 -18.26 -13.80 -26.04
N GLY A 158 -17.42 -14.31 -26.95
CA GLY A 158 -17.72 -14.33 -28.39
C GLY A 158 -17.63 -12.98 -29.12
N GLY A 159 -17.09 -11.93 -28.48
CA GLY A 159 -16.96 -10.59 -29.07
C GLY A 159 -15.64 -9.88 -28.76
N PRO A 160 -15.37 -8.73 -29.42
CA PRO A 160 -14.22 -7.90 -29.11
C PRO A 160 -14.35 -7.27 -27.71
N PRO A 161 -13.24 -7.00 -27.00
CA PRO A 161 -13.27 -6.32 -25.72
C PRO A 161 -13.88 -4.91 -25.83
N ILE A 162 -14.77 -4.57 -24.91
CA ILE A 162 -15.47 -3.27 -24.88
C ILE A 162 -14.84 -2.39 -23.80
N ALA A 163 -14.64 -1.11 -24.09
CA ALA A 163 -14.19 -0.14 -23.09
C ALA A 163 -15.26 -0.01 -21.99
N ILE A 164 -14.84 -0.10 -20.73
CA ILE A 164 -15.72 0.11 -19.58
C ILE A 164 -15.30 1.37 -18.83
N GLU A 165 -16.30 2.09 -18.30
CA GLU A 165 -16.11 3.32 -17.52
C GLU A 165 -15.77 3.05 -16.05
N TYR A 166 -15.30 1.84 -15.75
CA TYR A 166 -14.95 1.44 -14.39
C TYR A 166 -13.82 2.31 -13.86
N GLN A 167 -14.04 2.87 -12.67
CA GLN A 167 -13.08 3.73 -11.98
C GLN A 167 -13.00 3.34 -10.51
N VAL A 168 -11.80 3.45 -9.95
CA VAL A 168 -11.55 3.40 -8.52
C VAL A 168 -11.25 4.82 -8.07
N ARG A 169 -12.11 5.39 -7.23
CA ARG A 169 -11.94 6.72 -6.64
C ARG A 169 -11.47 6.59 -5.19
N THR A 170 -10.91 7.66 -4.62
CA THR A 170 -10.50 7.69 -3.21
C THR A 170 -11.64 7.30 -2.27
N ARG A 171 -12.86 7.81 -2.51
CA ARG A 171 -14.05 7.43 -1.73
C ARG A 171 -14.37 5.94 -1.78
N ASP A 172 -14.13 5.29 -2.92
CA ASP A 172 -14.45 3.88 -3.10
C ASP A 172 -13.51 3.02 -2.24
N VAL A 173 -12.20 3.32 -2.27
CA VAL A 173 -11.20 2.64 -1.42
C VAL A 173 -11.43 2.93 0.07
N ALA A 174 -11.71 4.19 0.41
CA ALA A 174 -12.00 4.58 1.79
C ALA A 174 -13.23 3.85 2.34
N LEU A 175 -14.28 3.68 1.52
CA LEU A 175 -15.50 2.97 1.88
C LEU A 175 -15.24 1.49 2.14
N VAL A 176 -14.52 0.80 1.26
CA VAL A 176 -14.17 -0.62 1.45
C VAL A 176 -13.33 -0.82 2.72
N VAL A 177 -12.34 0.05 2.95
CA VAL A 177 -11.49 -0.03 4.14
C VAL A 177 -12.28 0.28 5.42
N ALA A 178 -13.14 1.29 5.40
CA ALA A 178 -13.98 1.63 6.55
C ALA A 178 -14.96 0.50 6.90
N ALA A 179 -15.59 -0.12 5.88
CA ALA A 179 -16.43 -1.30 6.06
C ALA A 179 -15.64 -2.45 6.68
N TYR A 180 -14.46 -2.76 6.14
CA TYR A 180 -13.59 -3.81 6.66
C TYR A 180 -13.13 -3.57 8.11
N LEU A 181 -12.87 -2.32 8.49
CA LEU A 181 -12.51 -1.96 9.88
C LEU A 181 -13.69 -2.03 10.85
N ARG A 182 -14.93 -2.03 10.34
CA ARG A 182 -16.16 -2.23 11.11
C ARG A 182 -16.70 -3.66 11.03
N ASP A 183 -15.90 -4.59 10.51
CA ASP A 183 -16.31 -5.99 10.28
C ASP A 183 -17.57 -6.11 9.41
N ILE A 184 -17.73 -5.20 8.44
CA ILE A 184 -18.76 -5.25 7.40
C ILE A 184 -18.11 -5.84 6.14
N GLU A 185 -18.69 -6.92 5.61
CA GLU A 185 -18.21 -7.53 4.37
C GLU A 185 -18.40 -6.57 3.18
N PRO A 186 -17.41 -6.38 2.30
CA PRO A 186 -17.56 -5.50 1.14
C PRO A 186 -18.76 -5.87 0.25
N SER A 187 -19.13 -7.15 0.16
CA SER A 187 -20.29 -7.60 -0.59
C SER A 187 -21.62 -7.10 -0.02
N ASP A 188 -21.71 -6.89 1.29
CA ASP A 188 -22.94 -6.40 1.96
C ASP A 188 -23.26 -4.94 1.61
N ILE A 189 -22.25 -4.22 1.12
CA ILE A 189 -22.36 -2.84 0.63
C ILE A 189 -22.17 -2.75 -0.89
N GLY A 190 -22.23 -3.88 -1.61
CA GLY A 190 -22.25 -3.90 -3.08
C GLY A 190 -20.88 -3.87 -3.76
N PHE A 191 -19.78 -4.08 -3.04
CA PHE A 191 -18.46 -4.24 -3.65
C PHE A 191 -18.15 -5.71 -3.98
N GLU A 192 -17.53 -5.92 -5.15
CA GLU A 192 -16.87 -7.17 -5.52
C GLU A 192 -15.35 -7.09 -5.28
N ALA A 193 -14.96 -6.48 -4.16
CA ALA A 193 -13.55 -6.30 -3.81
C ALA A 193 -12.87 -7.65 -3.61
N ARG A 194 -11.93 -7.98 -4.50
CA ARG A 194 -11.18 -9.24 -4.44
C ARG A 194 -10.13 -9.14 -3.35
N THR A 195 -10.10 -10.11 -2.45
CA THR A 195 -9.09 -10.20 -1.40
C THR A 195 -7.71 -10.48 -1.99
N TYR A 196 -6.67 -9.90 -1.39
CA TYR A 196 -5.29 -10.15 -1.74
C TYR A 196 -4.41 -10.10 -0.49
N ASP A 197 -3.63 -11.16 -0.24
CA ASP A 197 -2.93 -11.31 1.04
C ASP A 197 -1.94 -10.18 1.33
N ASP A 198 -1.23 -9.68 0.32
CA ASP A 198 -0.19 -8.66 0.54
C ASP A 198 -0.78 -7.26 0.84
N THR A 199 -1.92 -6.91 0.25
CA THR A 199 -2.47 -5.54 0.31
C THR A 199 -3.91 -5.48 0.76
N LEU A 200 -4.44 -6.53 1.38
CA LEU A 200 -5.84 -6.70 1.76
C LEU A 200 -6.81 -6.89 0.58
N PHE A 201 -6.82 -5.99 -0.41
CA PHE A 201 -7.64 -6.09 -1.63
C PHE A 201 -6.85 -5.79 -2.90
N VAL A 202 -7.30 -6.32 -4.03
CA VAL A 202 -6.77 -6.01 -5.37
C VAL A 202 -7.21 -4.61 -5.79
N PHE A 203 -6.28 -3.77 -6.24
CA PHE A 203 -6.52 -2.34 -6.48
C PHE A 203 -7.65 -2.05 -7.47
N ASP A 204 -7.75 -2.83 -8.55
CA ASP A 204 -8.72 -2.65 -9.63
C ASP A 204 -10.10 -3.28 -9.35
N SER A 205 -10.33 -3.76 -8.13
CA SER A 205 -11.59 -4.41 -7.72
C SER A 205 -12.44 -3.58 -6.75
N MET A 206 -11.94 -2.41 -6.32
CA MET A 206 -12.58 -1.55 -5.31
C MET A 206 -13.28 -0.33 -5.91
N GLY A 207 -13.75 -0.43 -7.15
CA GLY A 207 -14.38 0.66 -7.88
C GLY A 207 -15.76 0.29 -8.41
N PHE A 208 -16.33 1.19 -9.19
CA PHE A 208 -17.64 1.03 -9.81
C PHE A 208 -17.66 1.60 -11.23
N SER A 209 -18.62 1.12 -12.01
CA SER A 209 -18.91 1.65 -13.35
C SER A 209 -19.85 2.86 -13.33
N THR A 210 -20.64 3.07 -12.28
CA THR A 210 -21.64 4.15 -12.21
C THR A 210 -21.61 4.86 -10.85
N ASP A 211 -22.06 6.11 -10.82
CA ASP A 211 -22.15 6.90 -9.59
C ASP A 211 -23.39 6.56 -8.76
N GLU A 212 -24.42 6.00 -9.39
CA GLU A 212 -25.59 5.41 -8.71
C GLU A 212 -25.15 4.24 -7.82
N ALA A 213 -24.35 3.30 -8.36
CA ALA A 213 -23.86 2.15 -7.58
C ALA A 213 -22.98 2.59 -6.40
N ARG A 214 -22.18 3.64 -6.58
CA ARG A 214 -21.39 4.25 -5.49
C ARG A 214 -22.27 4.84 -4.40
N SER A 215 -23.32 5.54 -4.79
CA SER A 215 -24.27 6.18 -3.85
C SER A 215 -25.03 5.13 -3.06
N GLU A 216 -25.44 4.04 -3.70
CA GLU A 216 -26.08 2.88 -3.06
C GLU A 216 -25.14 2.19 -2.06
N ALA A 217 -23.87 1.98 -2.44
CA ALA A 217 -22.86 1.40 -1.56
C ALA A 217 -22.62 2.24 -0.31
N LEU A 218 -22.49 3.57 -0.47
CA LEU A 218 -22.33 4.49 0.65
C LEU A 218 -23.56 4.51 1.57
N ALA A 219 -24.77 4.47 1.00
CA ALA A 219 -26.00 4.39 1.77
C ALA A 219 -26.10 3.06 2.55
N ALA A 220 -25.73 1.94 1.92
CA ALA A 220 -25.68 0.63 2.56
C ALA A 220 -24.71 0.62 3.75
N TYR A 221 -23.50 1.18 3.56
CA TYR A 221 -22.51 1.34 4.62
C TYR A 221 -23.05 2.16 5.80
N ARG A 222 -23.60 3.36 5.55
CA ARG A 222 -24.15 4.23 6.61
C ARG A 222 -25.23 3.53 7.43
N ARG A 223 -26.07 2.72 6.78
CA ARG A 223 -27.13 1.93 7.43
C ARG A 223 -26.58 0.78 8.28
N LEU A 224 -25.47 0.17 7.89
CA LEU A 224 -24.84 -0.94 8.63
C LEU A 224 -23.93 -0.43 9.75
N ALA A 225 -23.16 0.62 9.50
CA ALA A 225 -22.23 1.23 10.45
C ALA A 225 -22.91 2.01 11.59
N GLY A 226 -24.16 2.42 11.39
CA GLY A 226 -24.99 3.05 12.42
C GLY A 226 -25.76 2.08 13.32
N LYS A 227 -25.58 0.76 13.12
CA LYS A 227 -26.06 -0.28 14.04
C LYS A 227 -24.98 -0.59 15.07
#